data_AF-A0A7Y1ZIY4-F1
#
_entry.id   AF-A0A7Y1ZIY4-F1
#
_cell.length_a   1.000
_cell.length_b   1.000
_cell.length_c   1.000
_cell.angle_alpha   90.00
_cell.angle_beta   90.00
_cell.angle_gamma   90.00
#
_symmetry.space_group_name_H-M   'P 1'
#
loop_
_entity.id
_entity.type
_entity.pdbx_description
1 polymer ?
#
loop_
_entity_poly.entity_id
_entity_poly.type
_entity_poly.pdbx_seq_one_letter_code
_entity_poly.pdbx_strand_id
1 'polypeptide(L)'
;TFHAYEHSRRDNGFMMHRNVVFRNERVPELPISWVETNLLEELWQGLAAQCNDAGGRCEALAIPHNMNLSGGMAFRLPYKMAGEQVRADYAALRRRFEPIVEMMQAKGESECRNGFPGVVGGPDEWCDFEKMLPLTGENATPVCPDGTLPGVFDSCVGPLGYARYALAEGLAERGAIGINPLEVGFIGSTDTHNGIPGAVQEANYEGHTGRATSTPARRLEEVGQKGKSLSRNPGGLAGIWAQDNSRDALFDAMQRRETFGTSGPRIEPRFFAAQEFPVDICQGDDLVATGYAEGVPMGGAIAATPQSPHFVVQARRDPGSEQYPGNDLERLQVVKVWSEGEGSYGQAVYDVSQATYDGPAVDPATCEPLVRGAAQLCANWRDPDYDPRQAAAYYVRVLEMPSCRWSQRECLDFPVDNRPASCADPALSKVIQERAWTSPVWVLPGN
;
A
#
# COMPACT_ATOMS: atom_id res chain seq x y z
N THR A 1 1.85 -20.98 -6.41
CA THR A 1 2.64 -19.84 -6.88
C THR A 1 2.18 -19.46 -8.26
N PHE A 2 1.87 -18.20 -8.55
CA PHE A 2 1.45 -17.80 -9.90
C PHE A 2 2.61 -17.85 -10.90
N HIS A 3 2.29 -18.05 -12.19
CA HIS A 3 3.23 -17.73 -13.27
C HIS A 3 3.30 -16.21 -13.38
N ALA A 4 4.50 -15.65 -13.40
CA ALA A 4 4.68 -14.21 -13.35
C ALA A 4 6.05 -13.78 -13.88
N TYR A 5 6.18 -12.50 -14.23
CA TYR A 5 7.44 -11.83 -14.49
C TYR A 5 7.37 -10.35 -14.11
N GLU A 6 8.53 -9.73 -13.92
CA GLU A 6 8.63 -8.27 -13.72
C GLU A 6 8.85 -7.58 -15.07
N HIS A 7 8.01 -6.60 -15.39
CA HIS A 7 8.25 -5.60 -16.43
C HIS A 7 9.02 -4.43 -15.81
N SER A 8 10.35 -4.46 -15.90
CA SER A 8 11.28 -3.58 -15.17
C SER A 8 11.54 -2.23 -15.87
N ARG A 9 10.49 -1.50 -16.26
CA ARG A 9 10.64 -0.21 -16.94
C ARG A 9 11.21 0.87 -16.03
N ARG A 10 12.12 1.69 -16.55
CA ARG A 10 12.59 2.91 -15.87
C ARG A 10 12.46 4.12 -16.77
N ASP A 11 11.86 5.17 -16.22
CA ASP A 11 11.70 6.46 -16.91
C ASP A 11 12.49 7.52 -16.15
N ASN A 12 13.53 8.09 -16.77
CA ASN A 12 14.36 9.15 -16.18
C ASN A 12 14.95 8.81 -14.78
N GLY A 13 15.26 7.53 -14.55
CA GLY A 13 15.77 7.04 -13.27
C GLY A 13 14.69 6.66 -12.24
N PHE A 14 13.43 6.97 -12.51
CA PHE A 14 12.30 6.57 -11.67
C PHE A 14 11.81 5.16 -11.99
N MET A 15 11.41 4.43 -10.94
CA MET A 15 10.98 3.04 -11.05
C MET A 15 9.53 2.99 -11.53
N MET A 16 9.32 2.36 -12.67
CA MET A 16 8.01 2.18 -13.31
C MET A 16 7.76 0.68 -13.51
N HIS A 17 8.07 -0.11 -12.49
CA HIS A 17 8.02 -1.56 -12.61
C HIS A 17 6.60 -2.09 -12.42
N ARG A 18 6.26 -3.18 -13.11
CA ARG A 18 5.02 -3.94 -12.89
C ARG A 18 5.32 -5.42 -12.73
N ASN A 19 4.71 -6.06 -11.74
CA ASN A 19 4.66 -7.51 -11.68
C ASN A 19 3.47 -7.99 -12.50
N VAL A 20 3.73 -8.66 -13.62
CA VAL A 20 2.70 -9.29 -14.45
C VAL A 20 2.41 -10.67 -13.88
N VAL A 21 1.15 -10.91 -13.52
CA VAL A 21 0.68 -12.15 -12.90
C VAL A 21 -0.36 -12.78 -13.81
N PHE A 22 -0.18 -14.07 -14.13
CA PHE A 22 -1.12 -14.84 -14.94
C PHE A 22 -2.00 -15.72 -14.07
N ARG A 23 -3.30 -15.80 -14.39
CA ARG A 23 -4.29 -16.63 -13.69
C ARG A 23 -3.84 -18.08 -13.56
N ASN A 24 -3.35 -18.67 -14.64
CA ASN A 24 -3.02 -20.10 -14.72
C ASN A 24 -1.77 -20.35 -15.59
N GLU A 25 -1.52 -21.60 -15.95
CA GLU A 25 -0.36 -22.03 -16.75
C GLU A 25 -0.44 -21.65 -18.24
N ARG A 26 -1.60 -21.15 -18.70
CA ARG A 26 -1.78 -20.63 -20.06
C ARG A 26 -1.27 -19.20 -20.08
N VAL A 27 -0.10 -19.03 -20.69
CA VAL A 27 0.64 -17.77 -20.78
C VAL A 27 1.10 -17.56 -22.23
N PRO A 28 1.39 -16.31 -22.65
CA PRO A 28 2.05 -16.05 -23.92
C PRO A 28 3.39 -16.80 -24.02
N GLU A 29 3.82 -17.11 -25.26
CA GLU A 29 5.08 -17.79 -25.50
C GLU A 29 6.30 -16.99 -25.00
N LEU A 30 6.25 -15.66 -25.15
CA LEU A 30 7.27 -14.74 -24.67
C LEU A 30 6.63 -13.66 -23.78
N PRO A 31 7.34 -13.21 -22.73
CA PRO A 31 6.87 -12.08 -21.94
C PRO A 31 6.89 -10.80 -22.78
N ILE A 32 5.89 -9.93 -22.58
CA ILE A 32 5.92 -8.58 -23.16
C ILE A 32 7.03 -7.81 -22.45
N SER A 33 8.11 -7.53 -23.18
CA SER A 33 9.34 -6.98 -22.63
C SER A 33 9.28 -5.47 -22.55
N TRP A 34 9.81 -4.90 -21.46
CA TRP A 34 10.00 -3.45 -21.36
C TRP A 34 10.88 -2.92 -22.51
N VAL A 35 11.83 -3.72 -23.00
CA VAL A 35 12.74 -3.35 -24.10
C VAL A 35 11.99 -3.11 -25.41
N GLU A 36 10.81 -3.74 -25.56
CA GLU A 36 10.00 -3.69 -26.78
C GLU A 36 8.79 -2.75 -26.62
N THR A 37 8.49 -2.30 -25.39
CA THR A 37 7.40 -1.36 -25.10
C THR A 37 7.93 0.03 -24.76
N ASN A 38 7.62 1.02 -25.59
CA ASN A 38 7.99 2.42 -25.41
C ASN A 38 7.07 3.16 -24.43
N LEU A 39 5.82 2.72 -24.30
CA LEU A 39 4.82 3.29 -23.41
C LEU A 39 4.24 2.21 -22.48
N LEU A 40 3.76 2.62 -21.31
CA LEU A 40 3.13 1.68 -20.38
C LEU A 40 1.83 1.08 -20.95
N GLU A 41 1.08 1.85 -21.72
CA GLU A 41 -0.14 1.37 -22.36
C GLU A 41 0.11 0.20 -23.32
N GLU A 42 1.29 0.13 -23.94
CA GLU A 42 1.68 -0.96 -24.83
C GLU A 42 1.84 -2.29 -24.08
N LEU A 43 2.21 -2.26 -22.78
CA LEU A 43 2.18 -3.46 -21.94
C LEU A 43 0.75 -4.00 -21.82
N TRP A 44 -0.21 -3.14 -21.47
CA TRP A 44 -1.60 -3.56 -21.29
C TRP A 44 -2.26 -3.96 -22.61
N GLN A 45 -2.00 -3.23 -23.70
CA GLN A 45 -2.46 -3.59 -25.05
C GLN A 45 -1.89 -4.95 -25.48
N GLY A 46 -0.60 -5.19 -25.21
CA GLY A 46 0.02 -6.48 -25.47
C GLY A 46 -0.62 -7.61 -24.67
N LEU A 47 -0.88 -7.40 -23.37
CA LEU A 47 -1.54 -8.40 -22.52
C LEU A 47 -2.97 -8.67 -22.98
N ALA A 48 -3.70 -7.64 -23.40
CA ALA A 48 -5.01 -7.78 -24.03
C ALA A 48 -4.91 -8.66 -25.28
N ALA A 49 -4.07 -8.27 -26.25
CA ALA A 49 -3.99 -8.93 -27.55
C ALA A 49 -3.45 -10.37 -27.48
N GLN A 50 -2.46 -10.63 -26.62
CA GLN A 50 -1.74 -11.90 -26.57
C GLN A 50 -2.26 -12.86 -25.49
N CYS A 51 -3.06 -12.38 -24.54
CA CYS A 51 -3.55 -13.16 -23.42
C CYS A 51 -5.06 -13.01 -23.25
N ASN A 52 -5.53 -11.89 -22.69
CA ASN A 52 -6.90 -11.78 -22.17
C ASN A 52 -7.97 -11.80 -23.28
N ASP A 53 -7.67 -11.35 -24.49
CA ASP A 53 -8.61 -11.27 -25.63
C ASP A 53 -8.28 -12.29 -26.73
N ALA A 54 -7.25 -13.14 -26.54
CA ALA A 54 -6.76 -14.09 -27.54
C ALA A 54 -7.66 -15.34 -27.74
N GLY A 55 -8.86 -15.38 -27.16
CA GLY A 55 -9.81 -16.49 -27.30
C GLY A 55 -9.42 -17.79 -26.56
N GLY A 56 -8.39 -17.75 -25.71
CA GLY A 56 -7.94 -18.84 -24.84
C GLY A 56 -8.38 -18.69 -23.39
N ARG A 57 -7.76 -19.47 -22.49
CA ARG A 57 -7.94 -19.35 -21.02
C ARG A 57 -6.82 -18.51 -20.35
N CYS A 58 -6.11 -17.72 -21.14
CA CYS A 58 -5.05 -16.85 -20.63
C CYS A 58 -5.68 -15.59 -20.06
N GLU A 59 -5.37 -15.27 -18.81
CA GLU A 59 -5.71 -13.99 -18.21
C GLU A 59 -4.52 -13.48 -17.41
N ALA A 60 -4.24 -12.19 -17.57
CA ALA A 60 -3.16 -11.51 -16.87
C ALA A 60 -3.67 -10.20 -16.25
N LEU A 61 -3.01 -9.83 -15.15
CA LEU A 61 -3.03 -8.49 -14.57
C LEU A 61 -1.59 -8.01 -14.35
N ALA A 62 -1.42 -6.71 -14.21
CA ALA A 62 -0.16 -6.04 -13.92
C ALA A 62 -0.29 -5.29 -12.60
N ILE A 63 0.70 -5.45 -11.72
CA ILE A 63 0.70 -4.82 -10.40
C ILE A 63 1.84 -3.81 -10.38
N PRO A 64 1.56 -2.49 -10.40
CA PRO A 64 2.55 -1.48 -10.06
C PRO A 64 3.18 -1.81 -8.73
N HIS A 65 4.52 -1.93 -8.69
CA HIS A 65 5.23 -2.18 -7.44
C HIS A 65 6.18 -1.03 -7.10
N ASN A 66 6.18 -0.71 -5.81
CA ASN A 66 6.72 0.47 -5.14
C ASN A 66 6.67 1.82 -5.87
N MET A 67 5.57 2.55 -5.69
CA MET A 67 5.32 3.81 -6.37
C MET A 67 6.06 5.00 -5.73
N ASN A 68 6.52 4.87 -4.48
CA ASN A 68 7.23 5.98 -3.82
C ASN A 68 8.54 6.35 -4.55
N LEU A 69 9.14 5.42 -5.31
CA LEU A 69 10.34 5.63 -6.14
C LEU A 69 10.00 5.99 -7.60
N SER A 70 8.74 6.21 -7.93
CA SER A 70 8.30 6.57 -9.29
C SER A 70 8.41 8.08 -9.57
N GLY A 71 8.75 8.89 -8.57
CA GLY A 71 8.77 10.35 -8.68
C GLY A 71 7.41 11.01 -8.86
N GLY A 72 6.29 10.30 -8.71
CA GLY A 72 4.98 10.82 -9.10
C GLY A 72 4.47 10.31 -10.46
N MET A 73 5.28 9.56 -11.19
CA MET A 73 4.89 9.06 -12.52
C MET A 73 3.98 7.83 -12.48
N ALA A 74 4.00 7.03 -11.41
CA ALA A 74 3.26 5.77 -11.34
C ALA A 74 1.77 5.97 -11.55
N PHE A 75 1.16 6.98 -10.90
CA PHE A 75 -0.28 7.24 -10.99
C PHE A 75 -0.66 8.37 -11.95
N ARG A 76 0.29 8.85 -12.75
CA ARG A 76 0.02 9.87 -13.77
C ARG A 76 -0.99 9.36 -14.80
N LEU A 77 -1.84 10.28 -15.27
CA LEU A 77 -2.78 10.08 -16.37
C LEU A 77 -2.30 10.89 -17.59
N PRO A 78 -1.42 10.33 -18.44
CA PRO A 78 -0.75 11.09 -19.52
C PRO A 78 -1.71 11.55 -20.63
N TYR A 79 -2.91 10.99 -20.66
CA TYR A 79 -3.92 11.23 -21.69
C TYR A 79 -4.85 12.42 -21.39
N LYS A 80 -4.69 13.14 -20.27
CA LYS A 80 -5.64 14.21 -19.86
C LYS A 80 -5.86 15.30 -20.92
N MET A 81 -4.86 15.57 -21.76
CA MET A 81 -4.94 16.54 -22.87
C MET A 81 -5.43 15.92 -24.20
N ALA A 82 -5.72 14.63 -24.23
CA ALA A 82 -6.20 13.92 -25.42
C ALA A 82 -7.72 14.06 -25.59
N GLY A 83 -8.22 13.68 -26.78
CA GLY A 83 -9.65 13.64 -27.06
C GLY A 83 -10.38 12.58 -26.23
N GLU A 84 -11.68 12.80 -25.97
CA GLU A 84 -12.52 12.02 -25.06
C GLU A 84 -12.41 10.50 -25.24
N GLN A 85 -12.43 10.00 -26.48
CA GLN A 85 -12.30 8.57 -26.77
C GLN A 85 -10.96 8.00 -26.29
N VAL A 86 -9.85 8.70 -26.55
CA VAL A 86 -8.51 8.27 -26.12
C VAL A 86 -8.43 8.23 -24.59
N ARG A 87 -9.06 9.20 -23.91
CA ARG A 87 -9.13 9.23 -22.45
C ARG A 87 -9.89 8.01 -21.92
N ALA A 88 -11.06 7.73 -22.50
CA ALA A 88 -11.89 6.60 -22.10
C ALA A 88 -11.19 5.25 -22.34
N ASP A 89 -10.55 5.06 -23.50
CA ASP A 89 -9.86 3.83 -23.86
C ASP A 89 -8.68 3.56 -22.92
N TYR A 90 -7.83 4.56 -22.66
CA TYR A 90 -6.73 4.42 -21.71
C TYR A 90 -7.24 4.12 -20.30
N ALA A 91 -8.26 4.87 -19.84
CA ALA A 91 -8.79 4.71 -18.49
C ALA A 91 -9.39 3.31 -18.27
N ALA A 92 -10.13 2.80 -19.25
CA ALA A 92 -10.68 1.45 -19.24
C ALA A 92 -9.57 0.38 -19.24
N LEU A 93 -8.54 0.58 -20.05
CA LEU A 93 -7.42 -0.34 -20.16
C LEU A 93 -6.64 -0.43 -18.84
N ARG A 94 -6.31 0.72 -18.24
CA ARG A 94 -5.61 0.75 -16.95
C ARG A 94 -6.44 0.11 -15.84
N ARG A 95 -7.73 0.46 -15.72
CA ARG A 95 -8.65 -0.12 -14.73
C ARG A 95 -8.75 -1.63 -14.85
N ARG A 96 -8.69 -2.16 -16.09
CA ARG A 96 -8.75 -3.60 -16.37
C ARG A 96 -7.47 -4.33 -15.93
N PHE A 97 -6.30 -3.75 -16.21
CA PHE A 97 -5.04 -4.46 -16.03
C PHE A 97 -4.32 -4.15 -14.72
N GLU A 98 -4.54 -3.00 -14.09
CA GLU A 98 -3.94 -2.63 -12.81
C GLU A 98 -5.00 -2.54 -11.69
N PRO A 99 -5.70 -3.64 -11.34
CA PRO A 99 -6.73 -3.58 -10.30
C PRO A 99 -6.14 -3.38 -8.91
N ILE A 100 -4.89 -3.78 -8.68
CA ILE A 100 -4.23 -3.69 -7.36
C ILE A 100 -2.82 -3.11 -7.50
N VAL A 101 -2.35 -2.49 -6.41
CA VAL A 101 -1.03 -1.84 -6.34
C VAL A 101 -0.33 -2.17 -5.04
N GLU A 102 1.00 -2.15 -5.08
CA GLU A 102 1.83 -2.35 -3.90
C GLU A 102 1.90 -1.09 -3.02
N MET A 103 1.28 -1.18 -1.86
CA MET A 103 1.34 -0.17 -0.82
C MET A 103 2.70 -0.13 -0.12
N MET A 104 3.36 -1.28 0.04
CA MET A 104 4.55 -1.40 0.89
C MET A 104 5.51 -2.47 0.41
N GLN A 105 6.81 -2.17 0.51
CA GLN A 105 7.89 -3.12 0.30
C GLN A 105 9.19 -2.72 1.03
N ALA A 106 10.24 -3.52 0.88
CA ALA A 106 11.55 -3.30 1.52
C ALA A 106 12.19 -1.91 1.27
N LYS A 107 11.79 -1.22 0.21
CA LYS A 107 12.14 0.13 -0.23
C LYS A 107 10.99 1.10 0.10
N GLY A 108 10.36 0.90 1.25
CA GLY A 108 9.41 1.81 1.85
C GLY A 108 7.95 1.68 1.40
N GLU A 109 7.13 2.54 1.97
CA GLU A 109 5.68 2.58 1.77
C GLU A 109 5.25 3.70 0.80
N SER A 110 4.10 3.49 0.16
CA SER A 110 3.49 4.33 -0.86
C SER A 110 2.04 4.74 -0.51
N GLU A 111 1.65 4.79 0.76
CA GLU A 111 0.35 5.26 1.24
C GLU A 111 0.15 6.74 0.99
N CYS A 112 0.95 7.57 1.66
CA CYS A 112 0.77 9.02 1.74
C CYS A 112 2.07 9.70 2.13
N ARG A 113 2.12 11.03 2.12
CA ARG A 113 3.33 11.76 2.52
C ARG A 113 3.06 13.21 2.89
N ASN A 114 3.55 13.63 4.04
CA ASN A 114 3.50 15.04 4.44
C ASN A 114 4.43 15.91 3.58
N GLY A 115 4.03 17.17 3.36
CA GLY A 115 4.84 18.18 2.66
C GLY A 115 4.59 18.32 1.16
N PHE A 116 3.67 17.53 0.57
CA PHE A 116 3.23 17.78 -0.80
C PHE A 116 2.19 18.92 -0.89
N PRO A 117 2.20 19.72 -1.97
CA PRO A 117 1.16 20.70 -2.23
C PRO A 117 -0.16 20.01 -2.63
N GLY A 118 -1.26 20.76 -2.54
CA GLY A 118 -2.59 20.30 -2.96
C GLY A 118 -3.26 19.31 -2.00
N VAL A 119 -2.64 18.96 -0.86
CA VAL A 119 -3.26 18.09 0.15
C VAL A 119 -4.16 18.92 1.07
N VAL A 120 -5.45 18.58 1.10
CA VAL A 120 -6.47 19.21 1.95
C VAL A 120 -6.80 18.26 3.10
N GLY A 121 -6.85 18.76 4.34
CA GLY A 121 -7.12 17.94 5.54
C GLY A 121 -5.99 17.92 6.59
N GLY A 122 -4.88 18.62 6.33
CA GLY A 122 -3.75 18.73 7.27
C GLY A 122 -2.79 17.55 7.22
N PRO A 123 -1.64 17.64 7.94
CA PRO A 123 -0.66 16.57 8.01
C PRO A 123 -1.22 15.35 8.76
N ASP A 124 -0.76 14.17 8.37
CA ASP A 124 -1.06 12.89 9.03
C ASP A 124 0.25 12.34 9.60
N GLU A 125 0.33 12.21 10.93
CA GLU A 125 1.56 11.83 11.64
C GLU A 125 2.09 10.44 11.29
N TRP A 126 1.26 9.58 10.69
CA TRP A 126 1.67 8.24 10.25
C TRP A 126 2.16 8.19 8.80
N CYS A 127 2.09 9.31 8.04
CA CYS A 127 2.59 9.41 6.67
C CYS A 127 4.11 9.56 6.54
N ASP A 128 4.86 9.54 7.66
CA ASP A 128 6.32 9.57 7.67
C ASP A 128 6.95 8.17 7.86
N PHE A 129 6.13 7.12 7.81
CA PHE A 129 6.56 5.73 7.93
C PHE A 129 7.45 5.30 6.74
N GLU A 130 8.62 4.71 7.03
CA GLU A 130 9.51 4.02 6.09
C GLU A 130 9.63 4.70 4.69
N LYS A 131 10.03 5.99 4.66
CA LYS A 131 10.19 6.77 3.42
C LYS A 131 11.61 6.70 2.86
N MET A 132 11.72 6.36 1.58
CA MET A 132 13.03 6.27 0.90
C MET A 132 13.62 7.61 0.45
N LEU A 133 12.78 8.55 0.02
CA LEU A 133 13.24 9.82 -0.58
C LEU A 133 12.93 10.97 0.38
N PRO A 134 13.81 11.43 1.28
CA PRO A 134 13.47 12.51 2.22
C PRO A 134 13.06 13.80 1.47
N LEU A 135 12.10 14.57 1.99
CA LEU A 135 11.73 15.90 1.43
C LEU A 135 12.40 17.05 2.18
N THR A 136 13.05 16.77 3.30
CA THR A 136 13.69 17.74 4.18
C THR A 136 15.11 17.27 4.51
N GLY A 137 15.95 18.20 4.98
CA GLY A 137 17.34 17.94 5.32
C GLY A 137 18.31 18.01 4.13
N GLU A 138 19.59 17.73 4.40
CA GLU A 138 20.70 17.92 3.44
C GLU A 138 20.60 17.05 2.18
N ASN A 139 19.85 15.94 2.25
CA ASN A 139 19.62 15.02 1.14
C ASN A 139 18.18 15.09 0.60
N ALA A 140 17.46 16.19 0.87
CA ALA A 140 16.09 16.38 0.42
C ALA A 140 15.97 16.23 -1.11
N THR A 141 14.96 15.48 -1.53
CA THR A 141 14.52 15.43 -2.92
C THR A 141 13.50 16.55 -3.12
N PRO A 142 13.69 17.45 -4.10
CA PRO A 142 12.80 18.58 -4.28
C PRO A 142 11.40 18.12 -4.66
N VAL A 143 10.40 18.81 -4.13
CA VAL A 143 9.01 18.66 -4.59
C VAL A 143 8.87 19.41 -5.92
N CYS A 144 8.15 18.82 -6.86
CA CYS A 144 7.93 19.49 -8.14
C CYS A 144 7.16 20.81 -7.93
N PRO A 145 7.54 21.92 -8.60
CA PRO A 145 6.77 23.15 -8.56
C PRO A 145 5.29 22.91 -8.85
N ASP A 146 4.41 23.69 -8.25
CA ASP A 146 2.95 23.47 -8.27
C ASP A 146 2.41 23.04 -9.65
N GLY A 147 1.79 21.85 -9.68
CA GLY A 147 1.17 21.29 -10.90
C GLY A 147 2.15 20.81 -11.98
N THR A 148 3.46 20.96 -11.79
CA THR A 148 4.47 20.44 -12.71
C THR A 148 4.90 19.04 -12.31
N LEU A 149 5.18 18.20 -13.29
CA LEU A 149 5.58 16.81 -13.10
C LEU A 149 7.09 16.68 -13.30
N PRO A 150 7.74 15.63 -12.76
CA PRO A 150 9.16 15.40 -12.98
C PRO A 150 9.43 15.35 -14.48
N GLY A 151 10.15 16.34 -14.98
CA GLY A 151 10.62 16.35 -16.37
C GLY A 151 11.78 15.37 -16.56
N VAL A 152 12.13 15.09 -17.81
CA VAL A 152 13.35 14.32 -18.15
C VAL A 152 14.61 14.92 -17.53
N PHE A 153 14.59 16.24 -17.26
CA PHE A 153 15.71 17.01 -16.73
C PHE A 153 15.47 17.57 -15.31
N ASP A 154 14.26 17.43 -14.75
CA ASP A 154 13.91 17.92 -13.41
C ASP A 154 13.70 16.75 -12.45
N SER A 155 14.69 16.51 -11.58
CA SER A 155 14.69 15.44 -10.59
C SER A 155 13.90 15.81 -9.33
N CYS A 156 12.60 16.00 -9.49
CA CYS A 156 11.67 16.29 -8.39
C CYS A 156 10.69 15.13 -8.15
N VAL A 157 9.94 15.17 -7.05
CA VAL A 157 8.91 14.18 -6.70
C VAL A 157 7.54 14.85 -6.53
N GLY A 158 6.49 14.12 -6.86
CA GLY A 158 5.11 14.59 -6.73
C GLY A 158 4.18 13.61 -6.01
N PRO A 159 2.95 14.04 -5.69
CA PRO A 159 1.98 13.25 -4.92
C PRO A 159 1.54 11.96 -5.62
N LEU A 160 1.50 11.92 -6.95
CA LEU A 160 1.05 10.73 -7.72
C LEU A 160 2.03 9.54 -7.72
N GLY A 161 2.90 9.46 -6.71
CA GLY A 161 3.68 8.28 -6.32
C GLY A 161 3.12 7.61 -5.07
N TYR A 162 2.03 8.13 -4.51
CA TYR A 162 1.38 7.60 -3.30
C TYR A 162 -0.10 7.34 -3.56
N ALA A 163 -0.56 6.18 -3.09
CA ALA A 163 -1.88 5.61 -3.35
C ALA A 163 -3.02 6.51 -2.85
N ARG A 164 -2.86 7.17 -1.69
CA ARG A 164 -3.89 8.08 -1.16
C ARG A 164 -4.22 9.19 -2.16
N TYR A 165 -3.22 9.79 -2.78
CA TYR A 165 -3.43 10.85 -3.76
C TYR A 165 -3.91 10.30 -5.11
N ALA A 166 -3.49 9.08 -5.46
CA ALA A 166 -4.01 8.36 -6.63
C ALA A 166 -5.52 8.08 -6.54
N LEU A 167 -6.03 7.73 -5.35
CA LEU A 167 -7.46 7.52 -5.14
C LEU A 167 -8.27 8.80 -5.40
N ALA A 168 -7.80 9.94 -4.87
CA ALA A 168 -8.41 11.24 -5.13
C ALA A 168 -8.34 11.62 -6.62
N GLU A 169 -7.19 11.42 -7.27
CA GLU A 169 -7.02 11.64 -8.72
C GLU A 169 -7.99 10.77 -9.55
N GLY A 170 -8.17 9.51 -9.16
CA GLY A 170 -9.11 8.59 -9.80
C GLY A 170 -10.57 9.01 -9.66
N LEU A 171 -10.95 9.52 -8.49
CA LEU A 171 -12.28 10.07 -8.24
C LEU A 171 -12.53 11.32 -9.09
N ALA A 172 -11.53 12.18 -9.25
CA ALA A 172 -11.60 13.35 -10.14
C ALA A 172 -11.83 12.90 -11.61
N GLU A 173 -11.06 11.93 -12.08
CA GLU A 173 -11.17 11.43 -13.46
C GLU A 173 -12.52 10.74 -13.70
N ARG A 174 -13.06 10.03 -12.70
CA ARG A 174 -14.44 9.50 -12.76
C ARG A 174 -15.46 10.60 -12.99
N GLY A 175 -15.33 11.73 -12.29
CA GLY A 175 -16.20 12.89 -12.48
C GLY A 175 -16.09 13.49 -13.88
N ALA A 176 -14.89 13.45 -14.47
CA ALA A 176 -14.61 14.04 -15.77
C ALA A 176 -15.04 13.18 -16.98
N ILE A 177 -14.83 11.86 -16.93
CA ILE A 177 -15.06 10.95 -18.07
C ILE A 177 -15.89 9.70 -17.72
N GLY A 178 -16.42 9.60 -16.51
CA GLY A 178 -17.25 8.48 -16.05
C GLY A 178 -16.48 7.20 -15.67
N ILE A 179 -15.16 7.16 -15.87
CA ILE A 179 -14.31 5.99 -15.57
C ILE A 179 -13.27 6.39 -14.52
N ASN A 180 -13.15 5.61 -13.44
CA ASN A 180 -12.04 5.72 -12.51
C ASN A 180 -10.89 4.77 -12.93
N PRO A 181 -9.80 5.27 -13.52
CA PRO A 181 -8.62 4.47 -13.90
C PRO A 181 -7.74 4.05 -12.72
N LEU A 182 -7.94 4.66 -11.55
CA LEU A 182 -7.19 4.48 -10.31
C LEU A 182 -8.09 3.91 -9.20
N GLU A 183 -9.14 3.17 -9.57
CA GLU A 183 -9.95 2.37 -8.65
C GLU A 183 -9.18 1.11 -8.26
N VAL A 184 -8.15 1.29 -7.43
CA VAL A 184 -7.16 0.26 -7.12
C VAL A 184 -7.30 -0.27 -5.70
N GLY A 185 -7.06 -1.58 -5.54
CA GLY A 185 -6.86 -2.22 -4.25
C GLY A 185 -5.40 -2.24 -3.82
N PHE A 186 -5.14 -2.64 -2.58
CA PHE A 186 -3.81 -2.58 -1.98
C PHE A 186 -3.28 -3.97 -1.65
N ILE A 187 -1.97 -4.15 -1.85
CA ILE A 187 -1.18 -5.28 -1.36
C ILE A 187 0.15 -4.78 -0.78
N GLY A 188 0.88 -5.61 -0.05
CA GLY A 188 2.30 -5.41 0.23
C GLY A 188 3.13 -6.50 -0.44
N SER A 189 4.44 -6.30 -0.53
CA SER A 189 5.36 -7.36 -0.96
C SER A 189 6.68 -7.29 -0.23
N THR A 190 7.33 -8.44 -0.09
CA THR A 190 8.63 -8.52 0.57
C THR A 190 9.72 -7.87 -0.28
N ASP A 191 9.68 -8.09 -1.59
CA ASP A 191 10.68 -7.62 -2.58
C ASP A 191 12.13 -7.85 -2.13
N THR A 192 12.41 -9.00 -1.50
CA THR A 192 13.79 -9.36 -1.18
C THR A 192 14.48 -9.85 -2.44
N HIS A 193 15.67 -9.32 -2.73
CA HIS A 193 16.50 -9.82 -3.83
C HIS A 193 17.26 -11.11 -3.43
N ASN A 194 16.77 -11.81 -2.41
CA ASN A 194 17.36 -13.01 -1.80
C ASN A 194 16.51 -14.27 -2.07
N GLY A 195 15.35 -14.15 -2.73
CA GLY A 195 14.49 -15.29 -3.03
C GLY A 195 13.78 -15.87 -1.80
N ILE A 196 13.56 -15.06 -0.76
CA ILE A 196 12.94 -15.43 0.51
C ILE A 196 11.59 -14.70 0.68
N PRO A 197 10.54 -15.10 -0.06
CA PRO A 197 9.24 -14.47 0.04
C PRO A 197 8.68 -14.64 1.45
N GLY A 198 8.19 -13.56 2.04
CA GLY A 198 7.61 -13.55 3.39
C GLY A 198 8.62 -13.50 4.54
N ALA A 199 9.91 -13.28 4.27
CA ALA A 199 10.92 -12.98 5.28
C ALA A 199 10.84 -11.51 5.71
N VAL A 200 9.76 -11.17 6.42
CA VAL A 200 9.34 -9.80 6.74
C VAL A 200 9.46 -9.44 8.23
N GLN A 201 10.02 -10.33 9.04
CA GLN A 201 10.11 -10.11 10.48
C GLN A 201 11.30 -9.22 10.83
N GLU A 202 11.04 -8.20 11.66
CA GLU A 202 12.06 -7.30 12.19
C GLU A 202 13.11 -8.04 13.05
N ALA A 203 12.71 -9.10 13.76
CA ALA A 203 13.56 -9.82 14.72
C ALA A 203 14.58 -10.77 14.08
N ASN A 204 14.39 -11.17 12.82
CA ASN A 204 15.29 -12.08 12.11
C ASN A 204 15.60 -11.60 10.69
N TYR A 205 15.63 -10.29 10.48
CA TYR A 205 15.86 -9.70 9.17
C TYR A 205 17.19 -10.18 8.55
N GLU A 206 17.10 -10.84 7.41
CA GLU A 206 18.27 -11.43 6.73
C GLU A 206 18.91 -10.46 5.73
N GLY A 207 18.36 -9.26 5.57
CA GLY A 207 18.78 -8.28 4.57
C GLY A 207 17.98 -8.36 3.27
N HIS A 208 18.18 -7.37 2.41
CA HIS A 208 17.45 -7.23 1.15
C HIS A 208 18.27 -7.60 -0.10
N THR A 209 19.57 -7.29 -0.14
CA THR A 209 20.45 -7.50 -1.32
C THR A 209 21.69 -8.28 -0.95
N GLY A 210 21.64 -9.61 -1.12
CA GLY A 210 22.74 -10.58 -1.09
C GLY A 210 24.04 -10.05 -0.48
N ARG A 211 25.07 -9.80 -1.31
CA ARG A 211 26.39 -9.37 -0.85
C ARG A 211 26.38 -8.12 0.04
N ALA A 212 25.58 -7.11 -0.31
CA ALA A 212 25.56 -5.82 0.40
C ALA A 212 24.93 -5.90 1.79
N THR A 213 24.05 -6.87 2.04
CA THR A 213 23.34 -7.05 3.33
C THR A 213 23.56 -8.45 3.93
N SER A 214 24.65 -9.11 3.54
CA SER A 214 24.92 -10.53 3.82
C SER A 214 25.29 -10.84 5.27
N THR A 215 25.67 -9.85 6.06
CA THR A 215 26.02 -10.00 7.48
C THR A 215 25.41 -8.86 8.29
N PRO A 216 25.17 -9.03 9.61
CA PRO A 216 24.65 -7.96 10.47
C PRO A 216 25.50 -6.68 10.38
N ALA A 217 26.83 -6.81 10.41
CA ALA A 217 27.74 -5.67 10.27
C ALA A 217 27.49 -4.92 8.95
N ARG A 218 27.36 -5.62 7.82
CA ARG A 218 27.10 -5.00 6.51
C ARG A 218 25.70 -4.40 6.39
N ARG A 219 24.71 -4.94 7.10
CA ARG A 219 23.35 -4.35 7.15
C ARG A 219 23.36 -3.03 7.91
N LEU A 220 24.13 -2.96 8.98
CA LEU A 220 24.29 -1.77 9.81
C LEU A 220 25.30 -0.77 9.23
N GLU A 221 26.17 -1.15 8.33
CA GLU A 221 27.09 -0.24 7.63
C GLU A 221 26.38 0.60 6.55
N GLU A 222 26.82 1.84 6.37
CA GLU A 222 26.45 2.68 5.22
C GLU A 222 27.19 2.24 3.93
N VAL A 223 27.05 0.99 3.49
CA VAL A 223 27.76 0.51 2.29
C VAL A 223 27.04 0.94 1.00
N GLY A 224 27.73 1.74 0.16
CA GLY A 224 27.28 2.08 -1.20
C GLY A 224 26.72 3.49 -1.35
N GLN A 225 26.12 3.82 -2.50
CA GLN A 225 25.58 5.16 -2.78
C GLN A 225 24.53 5.57 -1.73
N LYS A 226 24.96 6.29 -0.69
CA LYS A 226 24.16 6.94 0.38
C LYS A 226 23.22 6.01 1.17
N GLY A 227 23.72 5.24 2.15
CA GLY A 227 22.90 4.74 3.28
C GLY A 227 21.73 3.79 2.96
N LYS A 228 21.62 3.27 1.73
CA LYS A 228 20.45 2.49 1.26
C LYS A 228 20.17 1.19 2.02
N SER A 229 21.12 0.64 2.77
CA SER A 229 20.88 -0.57 3.58
C SER A 229 20.05 -0.25 4.82
N LEU A 230 20.39 0.81 5.54
CA LEU A 230 19.69 1.23 6.77
C LEU A 230 18.30 1.79 6.48
N SER A 231 18.11 2.43 5.31
CA SER A 231 16.82 2.97 4.88
C SER A 231 15.82 1.90 4.43
N ARG A 232 16.23 0.62 4.37
CA ARG A 232 15.34 -0.49 4.00
C ARG A 232 14.70 -1.12 5.23
N ASN A 233 13.57 -1.75 5.00
CA ASN A 233 12.86 -2.59 5.95
C ASN A 233 12.74 -4.02 5.41
N PRO A 234 12.24 -4.98 6.21
CA PRO A 234 12.01 -6.36 5.79
C PRO A 234 10.98 -6.53 4.66
N GLY A 235 10.18 -5.51 4.39
CA GLY A 235 9.13 -5.51 3.37
C GLY A 235 7.79 -6.03 3.86
N GLY A 236 6.80 -5.98 2.98
CA GLY A 236 5.41 -6.29 3.32
C GLY A 236 4.92 -7.67 2.89
N LEU A 237 3.63 -7.91 3.14
CA LEU A 237 2.91 -9.10 2.66
C LEU A 237 1.64 -8.71 1.88
N ALA A 238 1.31 -9.54 0.89
CA ALA A 238 0.05 -9.47 0.18
C ALA A 238 -0.97 -10.36 0.89
N GLY A 239 -2.05 -9.75 1.35
CA GLY A 239 -3.24 -10.43 1.84
C GLY A 239 -4.31 -10.48 0.76
N ILE A 240 -4.93 -11.64 0.57
CA ILE A 240 -5.98 -11.86 -0.42
C ILE A 240 -7.11 -12.63 0.26
N TRP A 241 -8.31 -12.05 0.31
CA TRP A 241 -9.49 -12.77 0.77
C TRP A 241 -10.16 -13.48 -0.40
N ALA A 242 -10.10 -14.81 -0.38
CA ALA A 242 -10.65 -15.67 -1.41
C ALA A 242 -11.45 -16.82 -0.77
N GLN A 243 -12.33 -17.44 -1.56
CA GLN A 243 -13.15 -18.57 -1.12
C GLN A 243 -12.29 -19.81 -0.81
N ASP A 244 -11.18 -19.98 -1.53
CA ASP A 244 -10.21 -21.05 -1.34
C ASP A 244 -8.81 -20.63 -1.83
N ASN A 245 -7.84 -21.55 -1.70
CA ASN A 245 -6.44 -21.33 -2.06
C ASN A 245 -6.09 -21.73 -3.52
N SER A 246 -7.08 -21.86 -4.40
CA SER A 246 -6.84 -22.08 -5.82
C SER A 246 -6.30 -20.81 -6.48
N ARG A 247 -5.51 -20.98 -7.55
CA ARG A 247 -5.03 -19.84 -8.36
C ARG A 247 -6.19 -19.02 -8.91
N ASP A 248 -7.27 -19.67 -9.32
CA ASP A 248 -8.45 -19.00 -9.88
C ASP A 248 -9.14 -18.13 -8.83
N ALA A 249 -9.43 -18.68 -7.64
CA ALA A 249 -10.09 -17.91 -6.57
C ALA A 249 -9.24 -16.73 -6.08
N LEU A 250 -7.92 -16.92 -5.98
CA LEU A 250 -6.97 -15.86 -5.63
C LEU A 250 -6.89 -14.79 -6.74
N PHE A 251 -6.91 -15.19 -8.01
CA PHE A 251 -6.88 -14.25 -9.13
C PHE A 251 -8.17 -13.43 -9.23
N ASP A 252 -9.33 -14.08 -9.06
CA ASP A 252 -10.63 -13.40 -8.99
C ASP A 252 -10.67 -12.40 -7.83
N ALA A 253 -10.02 -12.73 -6.70
CA ALA A 253 -9.92 -11.85 -5.54
C ALA A 253 -9.07 -10.62 -5.81
N MET A 254 -7.94 -10.79 -6.50
CA MET A 254 -7.13 -9.67 -6.98
C MET A 254 -7.89 -8.79 -7.96
N GLN A 255 -8.64 -9.37 -8.91
CA GLN A 255 -9.43 -8.60 -9.88
C GLN A 255 -10.54 -7.77 -9.23
N ARG A 256 -11.25 -8.34 -8.24
CA ARG A 256 -12.28 -7.61 -7.48
C ARG A 256 -11.70 -6.77 -6.33
N ARG A 257 -10.38 -6.74 -6.18
CA ARG A 257 -9.63 -5.92 -5.20
C ARG A 257 -9.95 -6.25 -3.75
N GLU A 258 -10.31 -7.49 -3.47
CA GLU A 258 -10.53 -7.93 -2.10
C GLU A 258 -9.19 -8.33 -1.46
N THR A 259 -8.28 -7.37 -1.42
CA THR A 259 -6.89 -7.53 -1.02
C THR A 259 -6.49 -6.50 0.03
N PHE A 260 -5.42 -6.79 0.76
CA PHE A 260 -4.83 -5.86 1.72
C PHE A 260 -3.32 -6.00 1.72
N GLY A 261 -2.62 -4.93 2.11
CA GLY A 261 -1.18 -4.97 2.34
C GLY A 261 -0.86 -4.91 3.81
N THR A 262 0.22 -5.58 4.22
CA THR A 262 0.83 -5.36 5.55
C THR A 262 2.27 -4.91 5.38
N SER A 263 2.80 -4.17 6.36
CA SER A 263 4.20 -3.73 6.35
C SER A 263 5.19 -4.77 6.86
N GLY A 264 4.68 -5.92 7.28
CA GLY A 264 5.46 -7.10 7.62
C GLY A 264 4.62 -8.13 8.39
N PRO A 265 4.06 -7.77 9.56
CA PRO A 265 3.23 -8.67 10.35
C PRO A 265 2.01 -9.17 9.58
N ARG A 266 1.56 -10.39 9.87
CA ARG A 266 0.37 -11.03 9.30
C ARG A 266 -0.91 -10.54 9.98
N ILE A 267 -1.09 -9.23 10.09
CA ILE A 267 -2.34 -8.61 10.55
C ILE A 267 -3.46 -9.02 9.58
N GLU A 268 -4.61 -9.40 10.10
CA GLU A 268 -5.76 -9.85 9.31
C GLU A 268 -6.90 -8.82 9.40
N PRO A 269 -6.94 -7.80 8.51
CA PRO A 269 -8.00 -6.82 8.49
C PRO A 269 -9.22 -7.27 7.65
N ARG A 270 -10.40 -6.87 8.11
CA ARG A 270 -11.70 -6.98 7.44
C ARG A 270 -12.34 -5.61 7.39
N PHE A 271 -12.91 -5.27 6.23
CA PHE A 271 -13.59 -4.01 6.05
C PHE A 271 -14.81 -4.20 5.15
N PHE A 272 -15.96 -3.78 5.65
CA PHE A 272 -17.25 -3.86 4.97
C PHE A 272 -17.99 -2.53 5.08
N ALA A 273 -18.80 -2.21 4.07
CA ALA A 273 -19.75 -1.11 4.14
C ALA A 273 -21.18 -1.57 3.81
N ALA A 274 -22.17 -1.05 4.50
CA ALA A 274 -23.59 -1.27 4.20
C ALA A 274 -24.40 -0.02 4.57
N GLN A 275 -25.64 0.08 4.11
CA GLN A 275 -26.51 1.19 4.53
C GLN A 275 -26.78 1.12 6.04
N GLU A 276 -26.96 -0.09 6.55
CA GLU A 276 -27.14 -0.38 7.97
C GLU A 276 -26.47 -1.74 8.25
N PHE A 277 -25.96 -1.88 9.46
CA PHE A 277 -25.52 -3.15 10.05
C PHE A 277 -26.09 -3.26 11.46
N PRO A 278 -26.21 -4.47 12.03
CA PRO A 278 -26.52 -4.64 13.45
C PRO A 278 -25.59 -3.80 14.33
N VAL A 279 -26.16 -3.09 15.32
CA VAL A 279 -25.40 -2.19 16.21
C VAL A 279 -24.34 -2.97 17.01
N ASP A 280 -24.64 -4.21 17.34
CA ASP A 280 -23.82 -5.14 18.10
C ASP A 280 -22.96 -6.09 17.23
N ILE A 281 -22.79 -5.81 15.94
CA ILE A 281 -22.00 -6.67 15.01
C ILE A 281 -20.58 -6.96 15.51
N CYS A 282 -19.97 -6.08 16.29
CA CYS A 282 -18.65 -6.29 16.89
C CYS A 282 -18.62 -7.23 18.11
N GLN A 283 -19.79 -7.57 18.66
CA GLN A 283 -19.95 -8.49 19.79
C GLN A 283 -20.30 -9.92 19.33
N GLY A 284 -20.73 -10.08 18.08
CA GLY A 284 -21.05 -11.37 17.47
C GLY A 284 -19.82 -12.11 16.91
N ASP A 285 -19.95 -13.42 16.76
CA ASP A 285 -18.93 -14.29 16.16
C ASP A 285 -19.06 -14.38 14.62
N ASP A 286 -20.07 -13.75 14.04
CA ASP A 286 -20.49 -13.89 12.63
C ASP A 286 -20.22 -12.65 11.77
N LEU A 287 -19.44 -11.66 12.27
CA LEU A 287 -19.14 -10.39 11.59
C LEU A 287 -18.79 -10.56 10.11
N VAL A 288 -17.94 -11.54 9.78
CA VAL A 288 -17.52 -11.79 8.39
C VAL A 288 -18.68 -12.32 7.54
N ALA A 289 -19.48 -13.24 8.06
CA ALA A 289 -20.63 -13.79 7.35
C ALA A 289 -21.70 -12.72 7.12
N THR A 290 -22.01 -11.93 8.16
CA THR A 290 -22.93 -10.79 8.08
C THR A 290 -22.41 -9.72 7.11
N GLY A 291 -21.12 -9.41 7.15
CA GLY A 291 -20.48 -8.46 6.24
C GLY A 291 -20.64 -8.84 4.76
N TYR A 292 -20.46 -10.11 4.41
CA TYR A 292 -20.69 -10.60 3.04
C TYR A 292 -22.18 -10.71 2.66
N ALA A 293 -23.05 -10.99 3.62
CA ALA A 293 -24.49 -11.16 3.36
C ALA A 293 -25.22 -9.82 3.18
N GLU A 294 -24.83 -8.80 3.94
CA GLU A 294 -25.56 -7.53 4.05
C GLU A 294 -24.80 -6.34 3.45
N GLY A 295 -23.48 -6.46 3.28
CA GLY A 295 -22.62 -5.35 2.86
C GLY A 295 -21.80 -5.60 1.60
N VAL A 296 -21.00 -4.60 1.27
CA VAL A 296 -19.94 -4.69 0.26
C VAL A 296 -18.59 -4.81 0.96
N PRO A 297 -17.73 -5.77 0.58
CA PRO A 297 -16.38 -5.87 1.13
C PRO A 297 -15.46 -4.80 0.52
N MET A 298 -14.31 -4.58 1.18
CA MET A 298 -13.18 -3.86 0.59
C MET A 298 -12.89 -4.30 -0.86
N GLY A 299 -12.58 -3.33 -1.72
CA GLY A 299 -12.48 -3.51 -3.17
C GLY A 299 -13.77 -3.18 -3.94
N GLY A 300 -14.91 -3.16 -3.24
CA GLY A 300 -16.23 -2.86 -3.78
C GLY A 300 -16.67 -1.40 -3.66
N ALA A 301 -17.84 -1.10 -4.21
CA ALA A 301 -18.45 0.24 -4.16
C ALA A 301 -19.90 0.16 -3.67
N ILE A 302 -20.34 1.20 -2.95
CA ILE A 302 -21.70 1.38 -2.47
C ILE A 302 -22.25 2.72 -2.95
N ALA A 303 -23.55 2.75 -3.27
CA ALA A 303 -24.23 4.00 -3.63
C ALA A 303 -24.40 4.89 -2.39
N ALA A 304 -24.10 6.18 -2.55
CA ALA A 304 -24.37 7.20 -1.57
C ALA A 304 -25.89 7.35 -1.36
N THR A 305 -26.32 7.40 -0.10
CA THR A 305 -27.68 7.78 0.32
C THR A 305 -27.61 9.05 1.16
N PRO A 306 -28.73 9.70 1.52
CA PRO A 306 -28.69 10.88 2.38
C PRO A 306 -28.02 10.65 3.75
N GLN A 307 -27.90 9.40 4.19
CA GLN A 307 -27.23 9.00 5.41
C GLN A 307 -25.87 8.36 5.10
N SER A 308 -24.89 8.59 5.97
CA SER A 308 -23.59 7.92 5.87
C SER A 308 -23.78 6.39 5.98
N PRO A 309 -23.15 5.58 5.11
CA PRO A 309 -23.16 4.14 5.29
C PRO A 309 -22.46 3.74 6.60
N HIS A 310 -22.83 2.59 7.13
CA HIS A 310 -22.06 1.95 8.20
C HIS A 310 -20.80 1.32 7.62
N PHE A 311 -19.69 1.56 8.29
CA PHE A 311 -18.39 0.98 8.02
C PHE A 311 -18.02 0.06 9.17
N VAL A 312 -17.95 -1.24 8.89
CA VAL A 312 -17.54 -2.24 9.88
C VAL A 312 -16.11 -2.64 9.61
N VAL A 313 -15.28 -2.47 10.63
CA VAL A 313 -13.86 -2.78 10.62
C VAL A 313 -13.58 -3.82 11.70
N GLN A 314 -12.83 -4.87 11.34
CA GLN A 314 -12.23 -5.77 12.32
C GLN A 314 -10.77 -6.01 11.93
N ALA A 315 -9.88 -6.12 12.90
CA ALA A 315 -8.55 -6.64 12.64
C ALA A 315 -8.10 -7.57 13.76
N ARG A 316 -7.35 -8.61 13.38
CA ARG A 316 -6.63 -9.49 14.31
C ARG A 316 -5.14 -9.28 14.15
N ARG A 317 -4.41 -9.29 15.26
CA ARG A 317 -2.95 -9.22 15.26
C ARG A 317 -2.32 -10.42 14.55
N ASP A 318 -1.07 -10.27 14.13
CA ASP A 318 -0.24 -11.43 13.83
C ASP A 318 -0.06 -12.28 15.10
N PRO A 319 -0.39 -13.59 15.10
CA PRO A 319 -0.06 -14.45 16.23
C PRO A 319 1.46 -14.56 16.45
N GLY A 320 2.25 -14.44 15.38
CA GLY A 320 3.68 -14.72 15.34
C GLY A 320 3.98 -16.22 15.49
N SER A 321 5.14 -16.50 16.05
CA SER A 321 5.61 -17.86 16.38
C SER A 321 5.99 -17.94 17.86
N GLU A 322 6.29 -19.14 18.35
CA GLU A 322 6.80 -19.31 19.72
C GLU A 322 8.13 -18.56 19.95
N GLN A 323 9.01 -18.55 18.95
CA GLN A 323 10.29 -17.86 19.02
C GLN A 323 10.17 -16.33 18.86
N TYR A 324 9.25 -15.89 18.01
CA TYR A 324 9.01 -14.49 17.68
C TYR A 324 7.50 -14.21 17.78
N PRO A 325 6.97 -13.94 18.98
CA PRO A 325 5.55 -13.65 19.15
C PRO A 325 5.19 -12.34 18.45
N GLY A 326 4.00 -12.29 17.85
CA GLY A 326 3.51 -11.07 17.21
C GLY A 326 3.10 -10.00 18.23
N ASN A 327 3.11 -8.74 17.81
CA ASN A 327 2.71 -7.62 18.66
C ASN A 327 1.18 -7.53 18.75
N ASP A 328 0.68 -6.91 19.81
CA ASP A 328 -0.75 -6.59 19.90
C ASP A 328 -1.10 -5.40 18.98
N LEU A 329 -2.38 -5.26 18.63
CA LEU A 329 -2.90 -4.11 17.90
C LEU A 329 -3.02 -2.88 18.79
N GLU A 330 -2.73 -1.72 18.24
CA GLU A 330 -2.85 -0.44 18.91
C GLU A 330 -4.13 0.29 18.50
N ARG A 331 -4.37 0.51 17.19
CA ARG A 331 -5.59 1.18 16.74
C ARG A 331 -6.09 0.76 15.36
N LEU A 332 -7.35 1.07 15.11
CA LEU A 332 -8.01 1.06 13.82
C LEU A 332 -8.29 2.50 13.39
N GLN A 333 -7.90 2.83 12.16
CA GLN A 333 -8.20 4.09 11.52
C GLN A 333 -9.01 3.87 10.25
N VAL A 334 -10.05 4.67 10.05
CA VAL A 334 -10.70 4.82 8.75
C VAL A 334 -10.15 6.08 8.10
N VAL A 335 -9.55 5.92 6.92
CA VAL A 335 -9.03 7.02 6.11
C VAL A 335 -10.01 7.29 4.98
N LYS A 336 -10.56 8.50 4.96
CA LYS A 336 -11.42 9.02 3.89
C LYS A 336 -10.58 9.81 2.91
N VAL A 337 -10.81 9.60 1.63
CA VAL A 337 -10.16 10.30 0.52
C VAL A 337 -11.20 10.79 -0.47
N TRP A 338 -11.06 12.02 -0.95
CA TRP A 338 -11.93 12.59 -1.98
C TRP A 338 -11.14 13.54 -2.89
N SER A 339 -11.76 13.93 -4.00
CA SER A 339 -11.23 14.98 -4.88
C SER A 339 -11.88 16.32 -4.55
N GLU A 340 -11.07 17.37 -4.51
CA GLU A 340 -11.50 18.79 -4.48
C GLU A 340 -11.29 19.46 -5.86
N GLY A 341 -11.13 18.65 -6.91
CA GLY A 341 -10.69 19.07 -8.24
C GLY A 341 -9.32 18.53 -8.63
N GLU A 342 -8.87 18.88 -9.82
CA GLU A 342 -7.58 18.43 -10.35
C GLU A 342 -6.40 18.96 -9.50
N GLY A 343 -5.51 18.06 -9.10
CA GLY A 343 -4.35 18.40 -8.27
C GLY A 343 -4.68 18.75 -6.81
N SER A 344 -5.93 18.54 -6.37
CA SER A 344 -6.37 18.77 -5.00
C SER A 344 -6.90 17.48 -4.37
N TYR A 345 -6.18 17.01 -3.34
CA TYR A 345 -6.34 15.71 -2.73
C TYR A 345 -6.87 15.86 -1.31
N GLY A 346 -8.17 15.63 -1.13
CA GLY A 346 -8.82 15.67 0.17
C GLY A 346 -8.54 14.40 0.97
N GLN A 347 -8.21 14.57 2.25
CA GLN A 347 -8.02 13.47 3.20
C GLN A 347 -8.61 13.79 4.58
N ALA A 348 -9.10 12.75 5.26
CA ALA A 348 -9.43 12.78 6.67
C ALA A 348 -9.13 11.42 7.30
N VAL A 349 -8.64 11.42 8.54
CA VAL A 349 -8.27 10.20 9.28
C VAL A 349 -9.06 10.17 10.57
N TYR A 350 -9.77 9.06 10.81
CA TYR A 350 -10.60 8.87 12.00
C TYR A 350 -10.11 7.66 12.78
N ASP A 351 -9.71 7.86 14.03
CA ASP A 351 -9.49 6.77 14.97
C ASP A 351 -10.86 6.18 15.37
N VAL A 352 -11.13 4.93 15.00
CA VAL A 352 -12.44 4.29 15.23
C VAL A 352 -12.41 3.25 16.35
N SER A 353 -11.22 2.80 16.74
CA SER A 353 -10.99 1.90 17.88
C SER A 353 -9.52 2.00 18.27
N GLN A 354 -9.19 2.05 19.57
CA GLN A 354 -7.80 2.13 20.03
C GLN A 354 -7.63 1.48 21.42
N ALA A 355 -6.44 0.94 21.66
CA ALA A 355 -5.96 0.59 22.98
C ALA A 355 -5.60 1.87 23.77
N THR A 356 -5.72 1.84 25.09
CA THR A 356 -5.36 2.97 25.95
C THR A 356 -4.10 2.63 26.74
N TYR A 357 -3.06 3.44 26.60
CA TYR A 357 -1.83 3.34 27.37
C TYR A 357 -1.13 4.71 27.43
N ASP A 358 -0.28 4.90 28.45
CA ASP A 358 0.51 6.11 28.64
C ASP A 358 2.01 5.80 28.51
N GLY A 359 2.75 6.70 27.87
CA GLY A 359 4.21 6.60 27.73
C GLY A 359 4.68 5.69 26.58
N PRO A 360 5.97 5.30 26.58
CA PRO A 360 6.54 4.49 25.50
C PRO A 360 6.00 3.05 25.52
N ALA A 361 5.72 2.52 24.33
CA ALA A 361 5.20 1.15 24.18
C ALA A 361 6.29 0.06 24.20
N VAL A 362 7.54 0.42 23.94
CA VAL A 362 8.69 -0.49 23.88
C VAL A 362 9.91 0.21 24.47
N ASP A 363 10.78 -0.55 25.15
CA ASP A 363 12.08 -0.07 25.59
C ASP A 363 13.14 -0.30 24.50
N PRO A 364 13.71 0.74 23.87
CA PRO A 364 14.73 0.57 22.83
C PRO A 364 16.03 -0.07 23.33
N ALA A 365 16.31 -0.07 24.64
CA ALA A 365 17.52 -0.65 25.20
C ALA A 365 17.47 -2.19 25.28
N THR A 366 16.27 -2.75 25.37
CA THR A 366 16.03 -4.20 25.54
C THR A 366 15.18 -4.79 24.42
N CYS A 367 14.47 -3.95 23.68
CA CYS A 367 13.45 -4.30 22.69
C CYS A 367 12.27 -5.11 23.23
N GLU A 368 12.03 -5.01 24.54
CA GLU A 368 10.89 -5.60 25.22
C GLU A 368 9.68 -4.64 25.21
N PRO A 369 8.46 -5.15 24.97
CA PRO A 369 7.25 -4.34 25.06
C PRO A 369 7.00 -3.91 26.51
N LEU A 370 6.66 -2.64 26.70
CA LEU A 370 6.36 -2.03 28.01
C LEU A 370 4.85 -2.03 28.30
N VAL A 371 4.02 -2.05 27.26
CA VAL A 371 2.56 -2.05 27.37
C VAL A 371 1.96 -3.06 26.40
N ARG A 372 0.73 -3.48 26.68
CA ARG A 372 -0.03 -4.43 25.85
C ARG A 372 -1.12 -3.67 25.08
N GLY A 373 -1.37 -4.12 23.85
CA GLY A 373 -2.48 -3.65 23.04
C GLY A 373 -3.64 -4.64 23.09
N ALA A 374 -4.39 -4.75 22.00
CA ALA A 374 -5.46 -5.73 21.84
C ALA A 374 -5.10 -6.84 20.84
N ALA A 375 -5.49 -8.09 21.10
CA ALA A 375 -5.35 -9.17 20.12
C ALA A 375 -6.29 -9.00 18.90
N GLN A 376 -7.43 -8.33 19.12
CA GLN A 376 -8.42 -8.02 18.12
C GLN A 376 -9.04 -6.66 18.43
N LEU A 377 -9.29 -5.85 17.40
CA LEU A 377 -10.06 -4.62 17.48
C LEU A 377 -11.25 -4.71 16.53
N CYS A 378 -12.35 -4.05 16.88
CA CYS A 378 -13.53 -3.93 16.02
C CYS A 378 -14.20 -2.57 16.21
N ALA A 379 -14.77 -2.03 15.13
CA ALA A 379 -15.59 -0.83 15.14
C ALA A 379 -16.75 -0.95 14.13
N ASN A 380 -17.92 -0.43 14.50
CA ASN A 380 -19.02 -0.12 13.60
C ASN A 380 -19.17 1.41 13.60
N TRP A 381 -18.75 2.05 12.52
CA TRP A 381 -18.51 3.50 12.46
C TRP A 381 -19.30 4.14 11.30
N ARG A 382 -19.63 5.43 11.46
CA ARG A 382 -20.22 6.27 10.41
C ARG A 382 -19.39 7.54 10.28
N ASP A 383 -19.22 8.00 9.04
CA ASP A 383 -18.51 9.24 8.74
C ASP A 383 -19.30 10.46 9.25
N PRO A 384 -18.80 11.21 10.25
CA PRO A 384 -19.47 12.38 10.80
C PRO A 384 -19.48 13.56 9.82
N ASP A 385 -18.54 13.59 8.88
CA ASP A 385 -18.36 14.65 7.87
C ASP A 385 -18.80 14.19 6.48
N TYR A 386 -19.73 13.22 6.44
CA TYR A 386 -20.26 12.65 5.21
C TYR A 386 -21.04 13.69 4.39
N ASP A 387 -20.68 13.84 3.10
CA ASP A 387 -21.48 14.56 2.10
C ASP A 387 -21.93 13.56 1.02
N PRO A 388 -23.24 13.29 0.86
CA PRO A 388 -23.75 12.35 -0.14
C PRO A 388 -23.52 12.76 -1.59
N ARG A 389 -23.13 14.02 -1.84
CA ARG A 389 -22.81 14.55 -3.18
C ARG A 389 -21.34 14.38 -3.52
N GLN A 390 -20.50 14.04 -2.55
CA GLN A 390 -19.07 13.86 -2.74
C GLN A 390 -18.77 12.38 -2.98
N ALA A 391 -18.10 12.09 -4.10
CA ALA A 391 -17.52 10.76 -4.29
C ALA A 391 -16.28 10.62 -3.40
N ALA A 392 -16.23 9.55 -2.62
CA ALA A 392 -15.14 9.30 -1.68
C ALA A 392 -14.72 7.83 -1.68
N ALA A 393 -13.45 7.61 -1.35
CA ALA A 393 -12.88 6.28 -1.09
C ALA A 393 -12.52 6.20 0.40
N TYR A 394 -12.93 5.13 1.05
CA TYR A 394 -12.62 4.85 2.45
C TYR A 394 -11.74 3.62 2.51
N TYR A 395 -10.64 3.64 3.24
CA TYR A 395 -9.87 2.43 3.52
C TYR A 395 -9.46 2.39 4.99
N VAL A 396 -9.08 1.22 5.48
CA VAL A 396 -8.67 1.03 6.87
C VAL A 396 -7.16 0.99 6.95
N ARG A 397 -6.59 1.73 7.90
CA ARG A 397 -5.23 1.57 8.39
C ARG A 397 -5.27 0.94 9.78
N VAL A 398 -4.62 -0.20 9.95
CA VAL A 398 -4.47 -0.87 11.26
C VAL A 398 -3.06 -0.63 11.74
N LEU A 399 -2.87 -0.21 12.99
CA LEU A 399 -1.55 -0.04 13.58
C LEU A 399 -1.34 -1.08 14.68
N GLU A 400 -0.17 -1.71 14.68
CA GLU A 400 0.33 -2.48 15.83
C GLU A 400 0.90 -1.56 16.91
N MET A 401 1.06 -2.12 18.10
CA MET A 401 1.87 -1.49 19.15
C MET A 401 3.29 -1.25 18.64
N PRO A 402 3.90 -0.08 18.90
CA PRO A 402 5.28 0.18 18.50
C PRO A 402 6.25 -0.89 19.03
N SER A 403 7.21 -1.29 18.22
CA SER A 403 8.24 -2.29 18.55
C SER A 403 9.62 -1.86 18.03
N CYS A 404 10.69 -2.53 18.46
CA CYS A 404 12.01 -2.22 17.91
C CYS A 404 12.12 -2.60 16.43
N ARG A 405 12.70 -1.67 15.66
CA ARG A 405 13.14 -1.90 14.28
C ARG A 405 14.32 -2.87 14.23
N TRP A 406 14.48 -3.59 13.13
CA TRP A 406 15.50 -4.61 12.88
C TRP A 406 16.89 -4.06 13.15
N SER A 407 17.13 -2.81 12.76
CA SER A 407 18.42 -2.15 12.93
C SER A 407 18.75 -1.96 14.40
N GLN A 408 17.77 -1.62 15.24
CA GLN A 408 17.97 -1.51 16.68
C GLN A 408 18.21 -2.88 17.31
N ARG A 409 17.45 -3.91 16.90
CA ARG A 409 17.64 -5.28 17.38
C ARG A 409 19.05 -5.79 17.08
N GLU A 410 19.50 -5.65 15.83
CA GLU A 410 20.86 -6.04 15.45
C GLU A 410 21.93 -5.23 16.18
N CYS A 411 21.72 -3.94 16.41
CA CYS A 411 22.66 -3.13 17.22
C CYS A 411 22.81 -3.67 18.65
N LEU A 412 21.75 -4.24 19.24
CA LEU A 412 21.82 -4.85 20.58
C LEU A 412 22.57 -6.19 20.58
N ASP A 413 22.59 -6.92 19.45
CA ASP A 413 23.33 -8.19 19.30
C ASP A 413 24.85 -8.01 19.27
N PHE A 414 25.34 -6.80 18.94
CA PHE A 414 26.77 -6.49 19.01
C PHE A 414 27.21 -6.15 20.44
N PRO A 415 28.39 -6.65 20.89
CA PRO A 415 29.04 -6.15 22.09
C PRO A 415 29.21 -4.62 22.02
N VAL A 416 29.01 -3.92 23.14
CA VAL A 416 29.02 -2.44 23.19
C VAL A 416 30.23 -1.83 22.49
N ASP A 417 31.42 -2.37 22.72
CA ASP A 417 32.69 -1.86 22.16
C ASP A 417 32.87 -2.18 20.66
N ASN A 418 32.04 -3.05 20.09
CA ASN A 418 32.10 -3.51 18.70
C ASN A 418 30.89 -3.07 17.86
N ARG A 419 30.01 -2.22 18.40
CA ARG A 419 28.83 -1.75 17.68
C ARG A 419 29.24 -0.88 16.48
N PRO A 420 28.63 -1.09 15.30
CA PRO A 420 28.77 -0.17 14.18
C PRO A 420 28.40 1.27 14.56
N ALA A 421 29.08 2.25 13.97
CA ALA A 421 28.87 3.67 14.30
C ALA A 421 27.42 4.15 14.05
N SER A 422 26.74 3.57 13.06
CA SER A 422 25.32 3.83 12.76
C SER A 422 24.38 3.53 13.93
N CYS A 423 24.75 2.60 14.84
CA CYS A 423 23.97 2.30 16.03
C CYS A 423 23.88 3.49 17.01
N ALA A 424 24.80 4.46 16.90
CA ALA A 424 24.81 5.69 17.68
C ALA A 424 24.21 6.89 16.92
N ASP A 425 23.82 6.72 15.65
CA ASP A 425 23.24 7.81 14.85
C ASP A 425 21.82 8.14 15.36
N PRO A 426 21.56 9.39 15.82
CA PRO A 426 20.23 9.80 16.25
C PRO A 426 19.20 9.84 15.12
N ALA A 427 19.62 9.88 13.85
CA ALA A 427 18.71 9.84 12.69
C ALA A 427 18.19 8.43 12.39
N LEU A 428 18.84 7.38 12.92
CA LEU A 428 18.38 6.01 12.75
C LEU A 428 17.19 5.73 13.66
N SER A 429 16.03 5.46 13.08
CA SER A 429 14.85 5.11 13.87
C SER A 429 15.09 3.80 14.64
N LYS A 430 14.91 3.85 15.96
CA LYS A 430 15.04 2.68 16.84
C LYS A 430 13.75 1.89 16.97
N VAL A 431 12.64 2.55 16.71
CA VAL A 431 11.28 2.02 16.89
C VAL A 431 10.56 2.08 15.54
N ILE A 432 9.72 1.09 15.31
CA ILE A 432 8.84 0.99 14.15
C ILE A 432 7.41 0.72 14.63
N GLN A 433 6.43 1.23 13.89
CA GLN A 433 5.03 0.92 14.11
C GLN A 433 4.45 0.27 12.85
N GLU A 434 4.48 -1.05 12.86
CA GLU A 434 3.95 -1.90 11.81
C GLU A 434 2.44 -1.74 11.64
N ARG A 435 1.96 -2.05 10.44
CA ARG A 435 0.60 -1.70 10.02
C ARG A 435 0.07 -2.55 8.88
N ALA A 436 -1.23 -2.45 8.66
CA ALA A 436 -1.92 -2.98 7.49
C ALA A 436 -2.84 -1.95 6.85
N TRP A 437 -3.09 -2.12 5.56
CA TRP A 437 -4.00 -1.30 4.76
C TRP A 437 -4.96 -2.19 3.99
N THR A 438 -6.27 -2.00 4.20
CA THR A 438 -7.28 -2.67 3.37
C THR A 438 -7.36 -1.98 2.02
N SER A 439 -7.82 -2.70 1.00
CA SER A 439 -8.34 -2.02 -0.19
C SER A 439 -9.48 -1.06 0.17
N PRO A 440 -9.73 -0.03 -0.65
CA PRO A 440 -10.81 0.91 -0.36
C PRO A 440 -12.20 0.33 -0.61
N VAL A 441 -13.21 0.89 0.05
CA VAL A 441 -14.60 0.88 -0.40
C VAL A 441 -14.94 2.26 -0.95
N TRP A 442 -15.50 2.32 -2.15
CA TRP A 442 -15.92 3.58 -2.77
C TRP A 442 -17.38 3.90 -2.43
N VAL A 443 -17.65 5.10 -1.92
CA VAL A 443 -19.00 5.64 -1.77
C VAL A 443 -19.23 6.63 -2.90
N LEU A 444 -20.18 6.31 -3.78
CA LEU A 444 -20.38 7.03 -5.03
C LEU A 444 -21.78 7.66 -5.07
N PRO A 445 -21.89 8.98 -5.36
CA PRO A 445 -23.16 9.62 -5.63
C PRO A 445 -23.96 8.87 -6.71
N GLY A 446 -25.28 8.80 -6.53
CA GLY A 446 -26.18 8.32 -7.57
C GLY A 446 -26.03 9.15 -8.85
N ASN A 447 -26.13 8.50 -10.01
CA ASN A 447 -26.08 9.17 -11.31
C ASN A 447 -27.26 10.13 -11.52
#